data_AF-A0A970J902-F1
#
_entry.id   AF-A0A970J902-F1
#
_cell.length_a   1.000
_cell.length_b   1.000
_cell.length_c   1.000
_cell.angle_alpha   90.00
_cell.angle_beta   90.00
_cell.angle_gamma   90.00
#
_symmetry.space_group_name_H-M   'P 1'
#
loop_
_entity.id
_entity.type
_entity.pdbx_description
1 polymer ?
#
loop_
_entity_poly.entity_id
_entity_poly.type
_entity_poly.pdbx_seq_one_letter_code
_entity_poly.pdbx_strand_id
1 'polypeptide(L)' 'MESDQVLEDMVKYKYGDIVRLNTDWYEKHGFPFKKGSCFKVNYQYFDWVITDRGSFSIEDVELV' A
#
# COMPACT_ATOMS: atom_id res chain seq x y z
N MET A 1 8.52 23.18 13.42
CA MET A 1 8.47 21.85 14.05
C MET A 1 7.07 21.24 14.07
N GLU A 2 6.03 21.91 13.54
CA GLU A 2 4.67 21.32 13.46
C GLU A 2 4.37 20.60 12.13
N SER A 3 5.20 20.77 11.08
CA SER A 3 4.97 20.17 9.77
C SER A 3 5.17 18.65 9.75
N ASP A 4 6.15 18.18 10.51
CA ASP A 4 6.62 16.79 10.39
C ASP A 4 5.68 15.83 11.12
N GLN A 5 5.05 16.30 12.21
CA GLN A 5 4.04 15.53 12.95
C GLN A 5 2.77 15.29 12.12
N VAL A 6 2.34 16.29 11.34
CA VAL A 6 1.14 16.19 10.49
C VAL A 6 1.34 15.19 9.35
N LEU A 7 2.58 15.08 8.83
CA LEU A 7 2.92 14.08 7.82
C LEU A 7 2.92 12.66 8.39
N GLU A 8 3.40 12.46 9.63
CA GLU A 8 3.36 11.15 10.28
C GLU A 8 1.94 10.64 10.52
N ASP A 9 1.00 11.54 10.87
CA ASP A 9 -0.41 11.19 11.08
C ASP A 9 -1.15 10.83 9.77
N MET A 10 -0.62 11.25 8.62
CA MET A 10 -1.18 10.89 7.29
C MET A 10 -0.64 9.56 6.75
N VAL A 11 0.44 9.03 7.31
CA VAL A 11 1.07 7.80 6.83
C VAL A 11 0.51 6.61 7.61
N LYS A 12 -0.34 5.81 6.93
CA LYS A 12 -0.92 4.57 7.46
C LYS A 12 0.06 3.39 7.37
N TYR A 13 0.94 3.38 6.37
CA TYR A 13 1.85 2.26 6.09
C TYR A 13 3.31 2.69 6.13
N LYS A 14 4.14 1.96 6.89
CA LYS A 14 5.56 2.26 7.11
C LYS A 14 6.46 1.31 6.33
N TYR A 15 7.70 1.73 6.11
CA TYR A 15 8.72 0.86 5.49
C TYR A 15 8.83 -0.46 6.25
N GLY A 16 8.74 -1.57 5.52
CA GLY A 16 8.88 -2.92 6.06
C GLY A 16 7.57 -3.60 6.46
N ASP A 17 6.46 -2.86 6.54
CA ASP A 17 5.13 -3.42 6.76
C ASP A 17 4.77 -4.43 5.66
N ILE A 18 3.94 -5.40 6.01
CA ILE A 18 3.36 -6.34 5.04
C ILE A 18 1.91 -5.92 4.81
N VAL A 19 1.58 -5.67 3.54
CA VAL A 19 0.22 -5.35 3.12
C VAL A 19 -0.33 -6.46 2.23
N ARG A 20 -1.63 -6.70 2.31
CA ARG A 20 -2.37 -7.67 1.51
C ARG A 20 -3.35 -6.97 0.59
N LEU A 21 -3.40 -7.36 -0.68
CA LEU A 21 -4.45 -6.89 -1.61
C LEU A 21 -5.83 -7.39 -1.17
N ASN A 22 -6.78 -6.47 -1.00
CA ASN A 22 -8.17 -6.77 -0.61
C ASN A 22 -9.14 -6.74 -1.81
N THR A 23 -8.65 -6.38 -3.01
CA THR A 23 -9.41 -6.24 -4.26
C THR A 23 -8.95 -7.25 -5.32
N ASP A 24 -9.86 -7.61 -6.25
CA ASP A 24 -9.57 -8.44 -7.43
C ASP A 24 -9.46 -7.61 -8.72
N TRP A 25 -9.52 -6.27 -8.61
CA TRP A 25 -9.51 -5.35 -9.75
C TRP A 25 -8.27 -5.53 -10.63
N TYR A 26 -7.09 -5.66 -10.04
CA TYR A 26 -5.82 -5.82 -10.76
C TYR A 26 -5.82 -7.08 -11.64
N GLU A 27 -6.22 -8.23 -11.09
CA GLU A 27 -6.34 -9.48 -11.84
C GLU A 27 -7.33 -9.34 -13.02
N LYS A 28 -8.49 -8.71 -12.78
CA LYS A 28 -9.51 -8.47 -13.82
C LYS A 28 -9.05 -7.53 -14.94
N HIS A 29 -8.07 -6.68 -14.68
CA HIS A 29 -7.51 -5.74 -15.65
C HIS A 29 -6.17 -6.21 -16.24
N GLY A 30 -5.82 -7.49 -16.06
CA GLY A 30 -4.66 -8.12 -16.70
C GLY A 30 -3.32 -7.93 -15.98
N PHE A 31 -3.35 -7.36 -14.77
CA PHE A 31 -2.14 -7.31 -13.93
C PHE A 31 -1.92 -8.66 -13.24
N PRO A 32 -0.65 -9.02 -12.92
CA PRO A 32 -0.29 -10.32 -12.34
C PRO A 32 -0.54 -10.40 -10.82
N PHE A 33 -1.48 -9.60 -10.28
CA PHE A 33 -1.72 -9.50 -8.84
C PHE A 33 -3.11 -10.01 -8.48
N LYS A 34 -3.17 -11.00 -7.59
CA LYS A 34 -4.42 -11.62 -7.13
C LYS A 34 -4.88 -11.01 -5.82
N LYS A 35 -6.20 -10.99 -5.59
CA LYS A 35 -6.75 -10.71 -4.26
C LYS A 35 -6.12 -11.66 -3.23
N GLY A 36 -5.66 -11.11 -2.11
CA GLY A 36 -4.96 -11.85 -1.06
C GLY A 36 -3.45 -11.93 -1.22
N SER A 37 -2.86 -11.42 -2.32
CA SER A 37 -1.40 -11.36 -2.48
C SER A 37 -0.80 -10.40 -1.46
N CYS A 38 0.36 -10.75 -0.89
CA CYS A 38 1.06 -9.94 0.09
C CYS A 38 2.33 -9.30 -0.49
N PHE A 39 2.61 -8.07 -0.08
CA PHE A 39 3.74 -7.28 -0.54
C PHE A 39 4.39 -6.54 0.61
N LYS A 40 5.71 -6.29 0.49
CA LYS A 40 6.46 -5.53 1.49
C LYS A 40 6.42 -4.05 1.13
N VAL A 41 6.01 -3.20 2.06
CA VAL A 41 5.95 -1.75 1.88
C VAL A 41 7.36 -1.18 1.84
N ASN A 42 7.63 -0.36 0.83
CA ASN A 42 8.80 0.52 0.76
C ASN A 42 8.45 1.89 1.37
N TYR A 43 7.38 2.53 0.93
CA TYR A 43 6.89 3.77 1.53
C TYR A 43 5.44 4.06 1.08
N GLN A 44 4.77 4.94 1.81
CA GLN A 44 3.50 5.53 1.37
C GLN A 44 3.75 6.92 0.79
N TYR A 45 3.05 7.24 -0.30
CA TYR A 45 3.02 8.57 -0.90
C TYR A 45 1.58 8.96 -1.19
N PHE A 46 1.04 9.89 -0.39
CA PHE A 46 -0.38 10.25 -0.40
C PHE A 46 -1.29 9.01 -0.24
N ASP A 47 -2.12 8.73 -1.25
CA ASP A 47 -3.08 7.64 -1.35
C ASP A 47 -2.50 6.38 -2.01
N TRP A 48 -1.18 6.32 -2.21
CA TRP A 48 -0.49 5.17 -2.79
C TRP A 48 0.47 4.51 -1.81
N VAL A 49 0.46 3.18 -1.81
CA VAL A 49 1.42 2.32 -1.12
C VAL A 49 2.38 1.75 -2.15
N ILE A 50 3.64 2.13 -2.05
CA ILE A 50 4.71 1.64 -2.90
C ILE A 50 5.32 0.41 -2.24
N THR A 51 5.35 -0.71 -2.96
CA THR A 51 5.81 -2.01 -2.45
C THR A 51 7.02 -2.52 -3.23
N ASP A 52 7.52 -3.70 -2.87
CA ASP A 52 8.56 -4.41 -3.60
C ASP A 52 8.13 -4.92 -4.99
N ARG A 53 6.81 -4.97 -5.27
CA ARG A 53 6.27 -5.51 -6.53
C ARG A 53 5.43 -4.54 -7.36
N GLY A 54 4.95 -3.46 -6.77
CA GLY A 54 4.08 -2.52 -7.45
C GLY A 54 3.58 -1.40 -6.54
N SER A 55 2.76 -0.54 -7.12
CA SER A 55 2.10 0.56 -6.42
C SER A 55 0.61 0.27 -6.36
N PHE A 56 0.02 0.43 -5.18
CA PHE A 56 -1.40 0.13 -4.94
C PHE A 56 -2.09 1.30 -4.24
N SER A 57 -3.38 1.50 -4.49
CA SER A 57 -4.18 2.43 -3.69
C SER A 57 -4.22 1.98 -2.22
N ILE A 58 -4.21 2.92 -1.29
CA ILE A 58 -4.37 2.64 0.14
C ILE A 58 -5.69 1.94 0.49
N GLU A 59 -6.71 2.08 -0.38
CA GLU A 59 -8.03 1.45 -0.23
C GLU A 59 -8.02 -0.02 -0.69
N ASP A 60 -7.11 -0.37 -1.59
CA ASP A 60 -6.98 -1.71 -2.19
C ASP A 60 -6.13 -2.67 -1.33
N VAL A 61 -5.53 -2.16 -0.26
CA VAL A 61 -4.63 -2.93 0.60
C VAL A 61 -5.00 -2.80 2.08
N GLU A 62 -4.65 -3.82 2.84
CA GLU A 62 -4.79 -3.85 4.30
C GLU A 62 -3.50 -4.34 4.96
N LEU A 63 -3.23 -3.87 6.17
CA LEU A 63 -2.10 -4.34 6.97
C LEU A 63 -2.36 -5.79 7.42
N VAL A 64 -1.33 -6.64 7.34
CA VAL A 64 -1.38 -8.05 7.78
C VAL A 64 -0.94 -8.20 9.23
#